data_AF-A0A9P7FCQ3-F1
#
_entry.id   AF-A0A9P7FCQ3-F1
#
_cell.length_a   1.000
_cell.length_b   1.000
_cell.length_c   1.000
_cell.angle_alpha   90.00
_cell.angle_beta   90.00
_cell.angle_gamma   90.00
#
_symmetry.space_group_name_H-M   'P 1'
#
loop_
_entity.id
_entity.type
_entity.pdbx_description
1 polymer ?
#
loop_
_entity_poly.entity_id
_entity_poly.type
_entity_poly.pdbx_seq_one_letter_code
_entity_poly.pdbx_strand_id
1 'polypeptide(L)'
;MTTWDTIYTTEIKRCGEALQRHTCRAVCHKYHNDERCRFLFPHEIVEASSFDSETNSVVLKCRDPTVNYFNPYVLVFCRHNHDMKCILSGKGAKAAMFYISDYITKMDLKTYEMLSLL
;
A
#
# COMPACT_ATOMS: atom_id res chain seq x y z
N MET A 1 -30.15 6.27 11.03
CA MET A 1 -28.81 5.76 11.33
C MET A 1 -28.78 5.39 12.81
N THR A 2 -28.25 4.22 13.15
CA THR A 2 -28.07 3.84 14.54
C THR A 2 -26.97 4.68 15.18
N THR A 3 -26.96 4.78 16.51
CA THR A 3 -25.86 5.46 17.25
C THR A 3 -24.50 4.87 16.88
N TRP A 4 -24.45 3.55 16.65
CA TRP A 4 -23.24 2.85 16.25
C TRP A 4 -22.70 3.32 14.90
N ASP A 5 -23.55 3.47 13.87
CA ASP A 5 -23.11 3.86 12.52
C ASP A 5 -22.40 5.22 12.52
N THR A 6 -22.89 6.12 13.36
CA THR A 6 -22.35 7.47 13.53
C THR A 6 -20.98 7.43 14.20
N ILE A 7 -20.84 6.64 15.28
CA ILE A 7 -19.57 6.44 15.97
C ILE A 7 -18.54 5.83 15.02
N TYR A 8 -18.91 4.76 14.31
CA TYR A 8 -18.02 4.07 13.40
C TYR A 8 -17.53 4.95 12.26
N THR A 9 -18.43 5.69 11.61
CA THR A 9 -18.06 6.64 10.55
C THR A 9 -17.11 7.72 11.06
N THR A 10 -17.32 8.19 12.29
CA THR A 10 -16.45 9.17 12.95
C THR A 10 -15.07 8.59 13.24
N GLU A 11 -15.01 7.37 13.76
CA GLU A 11 -13.76 6.68 14.05
C GLU A 11 -12.96 6.38 12.77
N ILE A 12 -13.61 6.01 11.67
CA ILE A 12 -12.94 5.83 10.37
C ILE A 12 -12.23 7.12 9.96
N LYS A 13 -12.92 8.27 10.01
CA LYS A 13 -12.33 9.55 9.62
C LYS A 13 -11.16 9.90 10.54
N ARG A 14 -11.37 9.82 11.85
CA ARG A 14 -10.35 10.16 12.86
C ARG A 14 -9.10 9.28 12.71
N CYS A 15 -9.28 7.96 12.60
CA CYS A 15 -8.18 7.02 12.40
C CYS A 15 -7.53 7.18 11.01
N GLY A 16 -8.31 7.46 9.97
CA GLY A 16 -7.79 7.64 8.61
C GLY A 16 -6.84 8.83 8.55
N GLU A 17 -7.26 9.96 9.10
CA GLU A 17 -6.43 11.17 9.19
C GLU A 17 -5.18 10.95 10.06
N ALA A 18 -5.34 10.32 11.23
CA ALA A 18 -4.23 10.16 12.17
C ALA A 18 -3.21 9.08 11.75
N LEU A 19 -3.65 8.02 11.08
CA LEU A 19 -2.86 6.80 10.88
C LEU A 19 -2.56 6.49 9.42
N GLN A 20 -3.40 6.93 8.47
CA GLN A 20 -3.27 6.59 7.05
C GLN A 20 -2.76 7.74 6.20
N ARG A 21 -2.83 8.99 6.69
CA ARG A 21 -2.28 10.14 5.99
C ARG A 21 -0.76 10.07 5.94
N HIS A 22 -0.24 10.10 4.72
CA HIS A 22 1.17 10.14 4.44
C HIS A 22 1.70 11.57 4.58
N THR A 23 2.88 11.69 5.16
CA THR A 23 3.70 12.90 5.11
C THR A 23 5.12 12.44 4.87
N CYS A 24 5.75 12.94 3.80
CA CYS A 24 7.12 12.55 3.47
C CYS A 24 8.05 12.83 4.66
N ARG A 25 8.93 11.88 4.93
CA ARG A 25 10.00 11.95 5.94
C ARG A 25 11.28 11.41 5.31
N ALA A 26 12.42 11.55 6.00
CA ALA A 26 13.72 11.08 5.50
C ALA A 26 13.71 9.62 4.97
N VAL A 27 12.94 8.72 5.59
CA VAL A 27 12.80 7.32 5.14
C VAL A 27 12.22 7.18 3.72
N CYS A 28 11.45 8.16 3.25
CA CYS A 28 10.85 8.18 1.92
C CYS A 28 11.87 8.40 0.81
N HIS A 29 13.04 8.94 1.15
CA HIS A 29 14.14 9.24 0.23
C HIS A 29 15.34 8.31 0.45
N LYS A 30 15.19 7.29 1.31
CA LYS A 30 16.23 6.28 1.51
C LYS A 30 16.53 5.55 0.19
N TYR A 31 17.78 5.11 0.03
CA TYR A 31 18.28 4.40 -1.16
C TYR A 31 18.35 5.27 -2.42
N HIS A 32 18.77 6.54 -2.26
CA HIS A 32 18.94 7.50 -3.36
C HIS A 32 17.65 7.80 -4.12
N ASN A 33 16.51 7.76 -3.42
CA ASN A 33 15.20 8.07 -3.98
C ASN A 33 14.86 9.55 -3.72
N ASP A 34 15.79 10.45 -4.04
CA ASP A 34 15.72 11.86 -3.65
C ASP A 34 14.61 12.61 -4.40
N GLU A 35 14.34 12.22 -5.65
CA GLU A 35 13.35 12.90 -6.51
C GLU A 35 11.91 12.44 -6.27
N ARG A 36 11.69 11.26 -5.70
CA ARG A 36 10.35 10.65 -5.56
C ARG A 36 10.18 9.93 -4.24
N CYS A 37 8.99 10.01 -3.65
CA CYS A 37 8.69 9.19 -2.47
C CYS A 37 8.78 7.71 -2.83
N ARG A 38 9.64 6.96 -2.13
CA ARG A 38 9.78 5.50 -2.25
C ARG A 38 8.46 4.75 -2.11
N PHE A 39 7.53 5.29 -1.32
CA PHE A 39 6.22 4.69 -1.09
C PHE A 39 5.17 5.08 -2.15
N LEU A 40 5.61 5.72 -3.24
CA LEU A 40 4.78 6.08 -4.40
C LEU A 40 3.66 7.07 -4.05
N PHE A 41 3.97 8.03 -3.18
CA PHE A 41 3.14 9.19 -2.92
C PHE A 41 3.60 10.40 -3.75
N PRO A 42 2.69 11.27 -4.22
CA PRO A 42 1.23 11.13 -4.17
C PRO A 42 0.72 9.98 -5.06
N HIS A 43 -0.33 9.29 -4.63
CA HIS A 43 -1.05 8.34 -5.47
C HIS A 43 -1.76 9.05 -6.61
N GLU A 44 -2.05 8.32 -7.68
CA GLU A 44 -2.89 8.82 -8.76
C GLU A 44 -4.34 9.03 -8.27
N ILE A 45 -4.93 10.18 -8.59
CA ILE A 45 -6.33 10.46 -8.32
C ILE A 45 -7.17 9.71 -9.36
N VAL A 46 -8.12 8.92 -8.89
CA VAL A 46 -9.01 8.11 -9.74
C VAL A 46 -10.45 8.43 -9.35
N GLU A 47 -11.20 9.05 -10.25
CA GLU A 47 -12.56 9.52 -9.97
C GLU A 47 -13.57 8.40 -9.70
N ALA A 48 -13.42 7.27 -10.39
CA ALA A 48 -14.29 6.11 -10.26
C ALA A 48 -13.50 4.81 -10.46
N SER A 49 -13.84 3.79 -9.68
CA SER A 49 -13.23 2.47 -9.86
C SER A 49 -13.60 1.89 -11.22
N SER A 50 -12.67 1.22 -11.88
CA SER A 50 -12.85 0.60 -13.18
C SER A 50 -12.11 -0.72 -13.27
N PHE A 51 -12.51 -1.55 -14.23
CA PHE A 51 -11.75 -2.73 -14.62
C PHE A 51 -11.07 -2.45 -15.96
N ASP A 52 -9.76 -2.65 -15.99
CA ASP A 52 -8.97 -2.61 -17.21
C ASP A 52 -8.82 -4.03 -17.76
N SER A 53 -9.48 -4.30 -18.89
CA SER A 53 -9.46 -5.59 -19.57
C SER A 53 -8.14 -5.93 -20.25
N GLU A 54 -7.32 -4.94 -20.60
CA GLU A 54 -6.03 -5.18 -21.25
C GLU A 54 -5.03 -5.75 -20.24
N THR A 55 -5.00 -5.17 -19.03
CA THR A 55 -4.08 -5.61 -17.98
C THR A 55 -4.69 -6.61 -17.00
N ASN A 56 -6.01 -6.87 -17.10
CA ASN A 56 -6.81 -7.61 -16.13
C ASN A 56 -6.66 -7.05 -14.70
N SER A 57 -6.70 -5.72 -14.58
CA SER A 57 -6.50 -5.02 -13.31
C SER A 57 -7.76 -4.29 -12.89
N VAL A 58 -8.03 -4.24 -11.58
CA VAL A 58 -9.06 -3.36 -11.01
C VAL A 58 -8.36 -2.10 -10.51
N VAL A 59 -8.75 -0.96 -11.08
CA VAL A 59 -8.33 0.36 -10.62
C VAL A 59 -9.36 0.82 -9.59
N LEU A 60 -8.90 1.14 -8.39
CA LEU A 60 -9.76 1.62 -7.32
C LEU A 60 -9.83 3.14 -7.32
N LYS A 61 -11.02 3.67 -7.04
CA LYS A 61 -11.24 5.08 -6.80
C LYS A 61 -10.29 5.62 -5.71
N CYS A 62 -9.62 6.72 -6.00
CA CYS A 62 -8.75 7.44 -5.08
C CYS A 62 -9.12 8.92 -5.11
N ARG A 63 -9.58 9.46 -3.98
CA ARG A 63 -10.00 10.86 -3.83
C ARG A 63 -8.99 11.73 -3.10
N ASP A 64 -8.13 11.12 -2.30
CA ASP A 64 -7.05 11.80 -1.59
C ASP A 64 -5.75 11.06 -1.92
N PRO A 65 -4.84 11.66 -2.69
CA PRO A 65 -3.64 11.00 -3.15
C PRO A 65 -2.60 10.82 -2.04
N THR A 66 -2.84 11.36 -0.84
CA THR A 66 -1.93 11.29 0.31
C THR A 66 -2.41 10.34 1.40
N VAL A 67 -3.46 9.54 1.15
CA VAL A 67 -3.99 8.57 2.09
C VAL A 67 -3.84 7.16 1.51
N ASN A 68 -3.34 6.22 2.31
CA ASN A 68 -3.26 4.81 1.93
C ASN A 68 -4.63 4.23 1.57
N TYR A 69 -4.64 3.17 0.75
CA TYR A 69 -5.82 2.32 0.59
C TYR A 69 -6.02 1.47 1.86
N PHE A 70 -7.04 1.79 2.65
CA PHE A 70 -7.31 1.11 3.92
C PHE A 70 -8.71 0.48 3.95
N ASN A 71 -8.92 -0.46 4.87
CA ASN A 71 -10.20 -1.13 5.07
C ASN A 71 -10.79 -0.52 6.34
N PRO A 72 -12.01 0.05 6.27
CA PRO A 72 -12.61 0.73 7.42
C PRO A 72 -12.71 -0.14 8.68
N TYR A 73 -12.95 -1.44 8.55
CA TYR A 73 -13.03 -2.35 9.69
C TYR A 73 -11.66 -2.61 10.29
N VAL A 74 -10.66 -2.98 9.47
CA VAL A 74 -9.29 -3.19 9.94
C VAL A 74 -8.75 -1.92 10.60
N LEU A 75 -9.04 -0.75 10.04
CA LEU A 75 -8.63 0.53 10.60
C LEU A 75 -9.20 0.78 12.00
N VAL A 76 -10.51 0.62 12.17
CA VAL A 76 -11.17 0.93 13.45
C VAL A 76 -10.80 -0.08 14.53
N PHE A 77 -10.69 -1.37 14.18
CA PHE A 77 -10.38 -2.42 15.14
C PHE A 77 -8.89 -2.51 15.48
N CYS A 78 -8.00 -2.37 14.49
CA CYS A 78 -6.56 -2.56 14.70
C CYS A 78 -5.80 -1.25 14.94
N ARG A 79 -6.33 -0.11 14.49
CA ARG A 79 -5.81 1.25 14.75
C ARG A 79 -4.32 1.44 14.44
N HIS A 80 -3.85 0.87 13.33
CA HIS A 80 -2.50 1.10 12.81
C HIS A 80 -2.51 1.38 11.32
N ASN A 81 -1.40 1.95 10.83
CA ASN A 81 -1.16 2.15 9.40
C ASN A 81 -1.21 0.81 8.67
N HIS A 82 -1.92 0.76 7.54
CA HIS A 82 -1.95 -0.40 6.66
C HIS A 82 -2.33 0.05 5.26
N ASP A 83 -1.79 -0.63 4.26
CA ASP A 83 -2.02 -0.35 2.86
C ASP A 83 -2.42 -1.65 2.18
N MET A 84 -3.64 -1.68 1.63
CA MET A 84 -4.15 -2.84 0.90
C MET A 84 -4.20 -2.53 -0.58
N LYS A 85 -3.58 -3.43 -1.34
CA LYS A 85 -3.56 -3.36 -2.79
C LYS A 85 -4.21 -4.59 -3.38
N CYS A 86 -4.95 -4.39 -4.46
CA CYS A 86 -5.52 -5.49 -5.22
C CYS A 86 -4.46 -6.04 -6.16
N ILE A 87 -4.17 -7.34 -6.05
CA ILE A 87 -3.16 -8.02 -6.88
C ILE A 87 -3.92 -8.97 -7.80
N LEU A 88 -4.33 -8.47 -8.98
CA LEU A 88 -5.21 -9.21 -9.89
C LEU A 88 -4.57 -9.61 -11.22
N SER A 89 -3.50 -8.94 -11.65
CA SER A 89 -2.82 -9.28 -12.89
C SER A 89 -1.81 -10.42 -12.68
N GLY A 90 -1.66 -11.32 -13.65
CA GLY A 90 -0.69 -12.43 -13.54
C GLY A 90 0.76 -11.95 -13.34
N LYS A 91 1.13 -10.81 -13.95
CA LYS A 91 2.46 -10.18 -13.74
C LYS A 91 2.59 -9.58 -12.35
N GLY A 92 1.59 -8.82 -11.89
CA GLY A 92 1.57 -8.22 -10.56
C GLY A 92 1.56 -9.26 -9.45
N ALA A 93 0.78 -10.34 -9.63
CA ALA A 93 0.74 -11.50 -8.74
C ALA A 93 2.10 -12.17 -8.64
N LYS A 94 2.75 -12.46 -9.77
CA LYS A 94 4.08 -13.06 -9.78
C LYS A 94 5.13 -12.18 -9.09
N ALA A 95 5.12 -10.87 -9.36
CA ALA A 95 6.03 -9.92 -8.71
C ALA A 95 5.79 -9.85 -7.19
N ALA A 96 4.53 -9.78 -6.77
CA ALA A 96 4.16 -9.78 -5.36
C ALA A 96 4.54 -11.10 -4.65
N MET A 97 4.35 -12.24 -5.31
CA MET A 97 4.78 -13.54 -4.79
C MET A 97 6.28 -13.56 -4.51
N PHE A 98 7.11 -13.17 -5.48
CA PHE A 98 8.56 -13.12 -5.26
C PHE A 98 8.94 -12.15 -4.15
N TYR A 99 8.35 -10.95 -4.13
CA TYR A 99 8.61 -9.96 -3.09
C TYR A 99 8.24 -10.48 -1.69
N ILE A 100 7.06 -11.08 -1.54
CA ILE A 100 6.59 -11.66 -0.28
C ILE A 100 7.48 -12.83 0.14
N SER A 101 7.82 -13.73 -0.79
CA SER A 101 8.72 -14.86 -0.51
C SER A 101 10.09 -14.40 -0.07
N ASP A 102 10.70 -13.43 -0.76
CA ASP A 102 12.01 -12.86 -0.39
C ASP A 102 11.95 -12.23 1.00
N TYR A 103 10.90 -11.45 1.28
CA TYR A 103 10.72 -10.80 2.58
C TYR A 103 10.46 -11.78 3.74
N ILE A 104 9.69 -12.85 3.51
CA ILE A 104 9.40 -13.88 4.53
C ILE A 104 10.63 -14.75 4.78
N THR A 105 11.27 -15.22 3.71
CA THR A 105 12.43 -16.11 3.83
C THR A 105 13.66 -15.38 4.35
N LYS A 106 13.78 -14.06 4.11
CA LYS A 106 14.93 -13.23 4.48
C LYS A 106 16.24 -13.96 4.20
N MET A 107 16.44 -14.45 2.97
CA MET A 107 17.66 -15.19 2.66
C MET A 107 18.87 -14.31 2.98
N ASP A 108 19.67 -14.73 3.97
CA ASP A 108 20.82 -13.95 4.44
C ASP A 108 21.90 -13.80 3.36
N LEU A 109 21.99 -14.78 2.46
CA LEU A 109 22.94 -14.80 1.35
C LEU A 109 22.35 -14.14 0.10
N LYS A 110 22.94 -13.02 -0.31
CA LYS A 110 22.62 -12.36 -1.56
C LYS A 110 23.23 -13.13 -2.73
N THR A 111 22.60 -13.05 -3.89
CA THR A 111 23.05 -13.77 -5.10
C THR A 111 24.51 -13.49 -5.46
N TYR A 112 25.01 -12.26 -5.22
CA TYR A 112 26.42 -11.92 -5.47
C TYR A 112 27.38 -12.63 -4.51
N GLU A 113 26.96 -12.92 -3.28
CA GLU A 113 27.79 -13.63 -2.29
C GLU A 113 27.95 -15.09 -2.70
N MET A 114 26.87 -15.72 -3.19
CA MET A 114 26.96 -17.05 -3.78
C MET A 114 27.82 -17.10 -5.03
N LEU A 115 27.75 -16.08 -5.89
CA LEU A 115 28.59 -15.97 -7.09
C LEU A 115 30.07 -15.75 -6.75
N SER A 116 30.40 -15.13 -5.62
CA SER A 116 31.79 -14.94 -5.16
C SER A 116 32.45 -16.21 -4.62
N LEU A 117 31.66 -17.27 -4.38
CA LEU A 117 32.13 -18.57 -3.92
C LEU A 117 32.38 -19.56 -5.07
N LEU A 118 32.05 -19.17 -6.31
CA LEU A 118 32.35 -19.91 -7.55
C LEU A 118 33.67 -19.41 -8.16
#